data_AF-A0A9D7NGS3-F1
#
_entry.id   AF-A0A9D7NGS3-F1
#
_cell.length_a   1.000
_cell.length_b   1.000
_cell.length_c   1.000
_cell.angle_alpha   90.00
_cell.angle_beta   90.00
_cell.angle_gamma   90.00
#
_symmetry.space_group_name_H-M   'P 1'
#
loop_
_entity.id
_entity.type
_entity.pdbx_description
1 polymer ?
#
loop_
_entity_poly.entity_id
_entity_poly.type
_entity_poly.pdbx_seq_one_letter_code
_entity_poly.pdbx_strand_id
1 'polypeptide(L)'
;MWKSDGTSAGTQLVKDLYPGAESSNILLPTLFNDLYVFTAAHQSIQRYIWKSDGTSAGTVILKDHQGNGITSTEHIAVLKTN
;
A
#
# COMPACT_ATOMS: atom_id res chain seq x y z
N MET A 1 1.73 6.38 -3.85
CA MET A 1 1.15 6.78 -2.55
C MET A 1 1.99 7.86 -1.92
N TRP A 2 1.35 8.98 -1.58
CA TRP A 2 1.97 10.12 -0.92
C TRP A 2 1.43 10.23 0.51
N LYS A 3 2.24 10.74 1.42
CA LYS A 3 1.84 11.14 2.76
C LYS A 3 2.11 12.63 2.90
N SER A 4 1.22 13.34 3.57
CA SER A 4 1.35 14.77 3.86
C SER A 4 0.87 15.06 5.27
N ASP A 5 1.52 16.01 5.95
CA ASP A 5 1.06 16.62 7.19
C ASP A 5 0.30 17.95 6.95
N GLY A 6 0.00 18.27 5.68
CA GLY A 6 -0.61 19.53 5.27
C GLY A 6 0.39 20.60 4.85
N THR A 7 1.69 20.35 4.99
CA THR A 7 2.76 21.26 4.54
C THR A 7 3.47 20.71 3.31
N SER A 8 4.04 21.59 2.49
CA SER A 8 4.89 21.16 1.36
C SER A 8 6.11 20.39 1.83
N ALA A 9 6.70 20.76 2.97
CA ALA A 9 7.88 20.10 3.53
C ALA A 9 7.58 18.69 4.06
N GLY A 10 6.40 18.48 4.63
CA GLY A 10 5.95 17.18 5.11
C GLY A 10 5.24 16.32 4.06
N THR A 11 5.12 16.80 2.81
CA THR A 11 4.56 16.04 1.70
C THR A 11 5.64 15.24 0.99
N GLN A 12 5.55 13.91 1.05
CA GLN A 12 6.56 13.02 0.48
C GLN A 12 5.95 11.76 -0.13
N LEU A 13 6.64 11.22 -1.14
CA LEU A 13 6.28 9.96 -1.76
C LEU A 13 6.67 8.84 -0.80
N VAL A 14 5.69 8.06 -0.34
CA VAL A 14 5.95 6.88 0.50
C VAL A 14 6.39 5.73 -0.38
N LYS A 15 5.62 5.45 -1.44
CA LYS A 15 5.91 4.37 -2.39
C LYS A 15 5.16 4.60 -3.68
N ASP A 16 5.81 4.38 -4.82
CA ASP A 16 5.08 4.23 -6.07
C ASP A 16 4.43 2.84 -6.11
N LEU A 17 3.09 2.81 -6.09
CA LEU A 17 2.33 1.57 -6.06
C LEU A 17 1.99 1.08 -7.48
N TYR A 18 2.10 1.95 -8.47
CA TYR A 18 1.85 1.64 -9.87
C TYR A 18 2.95 2.29 -10.70
N PRO A 19 4.10 1.59 -10.90
CA PRO A 19 5.23 2.17 -11.62
C PRO A 19 4.82 2.72 -12.99
N GLY A 20 5.10 4.00 -13.22
CA GLY A 20 4.78 4.70 -14.47
C GLY A 20 4.16 6.08 -14.22
N ALA A 21 3.57 6.66 -15.27
CA ALA A 21 2.90 7.96 -15.18
C ALA A 21 1.48 7.87 -14.59
N GLU A 22 0.93 6.65 -14.49
CA GLU A 22 -0.44 6.40 -14.06
C GLU A 22 -0.58 6.44 -12.53
N SER A 23 -1.76 6.83 -12.07
CA SER A 23 -2.09 6.80 -10.65
C SER A 23 -2.44 5.38 -10.19
N SER A 24 -1.92 4.99 -9.04
CA SER A 24 -2.34 3.77 -8.34
C SER A 24 -3.81 3.73 -7.90
N ASN A 25 -4.52 4.87 -7.97
CA ASN A 25 -5.95 5.02 -7.65
C ASN A 25 -6.33 4.34 -6.32
N ILE A 26 -5.84 4.91 -5.22
CA ILE A 26 -6.09 4.41 -3.86
C ILE A 26 -7.58 4.63 -3.52
N LEU A 27 -8.25 3.56 -3.05
CA LEU A 27 -9.66 3.61 -2.64
C LEU A 27 -9.85 2.98 -1.26
N LEU A 28 -10.88 3.45 -0.56
CA LEU A 28 -11.32 2.94 0.75
C LEU A 28 -10.21 2.92 1.82
N PRO A 29 -9.41 4.00 1.98
CA PRO A 29 -8.39 4.03 3.02
C PRO A 29 -9.03 3.97 4.40
N THR A 30 -8.61 2.98 5.18
CA THR A 30 -9.05 2.77 6.56
C THR A 30 -7.82 2.72 7.45
N LEU A 31 -7.84 3.44 8.57
CA LEU A 31 -6.79 3.36 9.58
C LEU A 31 -7.25 2.42 10.69
N PHE A 32 -6.45 1.41 11.00
CA PHE A 32 -6.70 0.45 12.07
C PHE A 32 -5.40 0.17 12.82
N ASN A 33 -5.35 0.49 14.12
CA ASN A 33 -4.17 0.32 14.97
C ASN A 33 -2.87 0.83 14.30
N ASP A 34 -2.88 2.09 13.86
CA ASP A 34 -1.76 2.77 13.19
C ASP A 34 -1.32 2.16 11.84
N LEU A 35 -2.10 1.22 11.28
CA LEU A 35 -1.91 0.68 9.95
C LEU A 35 -3.00 1.16 9.00
N TYR A 36 -2.59 1.75 7.88
CA TYR A 36 -3.48 2.04 6.77
C TYR A 36 -3.73 0.75 5.99
N VAL A 37 -5.00 0.42 5.78
CA VAL A 37 -5.45 -0.65 4.89
C VAL A 37 -6.28 -0.01 3.79
N PHE A 38 -5.97 -0.34 2.54
CA PHE A 38 -6.65 0.26 1.38
C PHE A 38 -6.57 -0.68 0.19
N THR A 39 -7.34 -0.36 -0.86
CA THR A 39 -7.17 -1.01 -2.16
C THR A 39 -6.45 -0.09 -3.12
N ALA A 40 -5.57 -0.64 -3.95
CA ALA A 40 -4.90 0.11 -5.03
C ALA A 40 -4.51 -0.83 -6.17
N ALA A 41 -4.38 -0.27 -7.37
CA ALA A 41 -3.89 -0.99 -8.53
C ALA A 41 -2.37 -1.26 -8.42
N HIS A 42 -1.92 -2.38 -8.98
CA HIS A 42 -0.49 -2.72 -9.07
C HIS A 42 -0.19 -3.35 -10.43
N GLN A 43 0.67 -2.69 -11.21
CA GLN A 43 1.17 -3.15 -12.53
C GLN A 43 0.10 -3.46 -13.61
N SER A 44 -1.19 -3.39 -13.27
CA SER A 44 -2.35 -3.60 -14.13
C SER A 44 -3.59 -2.93 -13.53
N ILE A 45 -4.71 -2.89 -14.26
CA ILE A 45 -6.01 -2.40 -13.77
C ILE A 45 -6.54 -3.16 -12.54
N GLN A 46 -5.93 -4.30 -12.22
CA GLN A 46 -6.34 -5.17 -11.15
C GLN A 46 -5.96 -4.60 -9.78
N ARG A 47 -6.89 -4.71 -8.82
CA ARG A 47 -6.76 -4.14 -7.48
C ARG A 47 -6.30 -5.15 -6.44
N TYR A 48 -5.44 -4.71 -5.56
CA TYR A 48 -4.88 -5.50 -4.46
C TYR A 48 -5.26 -4.85 -3.13
N ILE A 49 -5.32 -5.64 -2.06
CA ILE A 49 -5.43 -5.11 -0.70
C ILE A 49 -4.01 -4.82 -0.21
N TRP A 50 -3.77 -3.59 0.20
CA TRP A 50 -2.49 -3.12 0.71
C TRP A 50 -2.58 -2.82 2.20
N LYS A 51 -1.46 -2.95 2.90
CA LYS A 51 -1.23 -2.27 4.17
C LYS A 51 -0.07 -1.30 4.08
N SER A 52 -0.05 -0.30 4.96
CA SER A 52 1.06 0.62 5.15
C SER A 52 1.14 1.11 6.60
N ASP A 53 2.35 1.22 7.13
CA ASP A 53 2.69 1.93 8.37
C ASP A 53 3.15 3.38 8.10
N GLY A 54 3.01 3.86 6.86
CA GLY A 54 3.50 5.16 6.41
C GLY A 54 4.94 5.16 5.91
N THR A 55 5.63 4.01 5.88
CA THR A 55 6.98 3.85 5.30
C THR A 55 6.94 3.06 3.99
N SER A 56 7.93 3.24 3.12
CA SER A 56 8.04 2.47 1.87
C SER A 56 8.17 0.96 2.14
N ALA A 57 8.93 0.58 3.17
CA ALA A 57 9.17 -0.80 3.55
C ALA A 57 7.93 -1.49 4.13
N GLY A 58 7.15 -0.78 4.96
CA GLY A 58 5.90 -1.27 5.52
C GLY A 58 4.70 -1.18 4.58
N THR A 59 4.88 -0.60 3.38
CA THR A 59 3.83 -0.52 2.35
C THR A 59 3.88 -1.71 1.39
N VAL A 60 2.95 -2.64 1.58
CA VAL A 60 3.01 -4.00 1.02
C VAL A 60 1.61 -4.53 0.70
N ILE A 61 1.53 -5.41 -0.28
CA ILE A 61 0.27 -6.09 -0.62
C ILE A 61 0.02 -7.20 0.42
N LEU A 62 -1.20 -7.25 0.94
CA LEU A 62 -1.71 -8.30 1.81
C LEU A 62 -2.40 -9.42 1.03
N LYS A 63 -3.23 -9.04 0.06
CA LYS A 63 -4.02 -9.97 -0.74
C LYS A 63 -4.12 -9.51 -2.18
N ASP A 64 -4.16 -10.47 -3.09
CA ASP A 64 -4.51 -10.23 -4.48
C ASP A 64 -6.02 -9.98 -4.66
N HIS A 65 -6.39 -9.72 -5.91
CA HIS A 65 -7.77 -9.48 -6.29
C HIS A 65 -8.71 -10.67 -6.18
N GLN A 66 -8.16 -11.88 -6.09
CA GLN A 66 -8.94 -13.10 -5.89
C GLN A 66 -9.09 -13.40 -4.40
N GLY A 67 -8.52 -12.56 -3.52
CA GLY A 67 -8.56 -12.72 -2.07
C GLY A 67 -7.50 -13.68 -1.52
N ASN A 68 -6.58 -14.14 -2.36
CA ASN A 68 -5.48 -15.01 -1.94
C ASN A 68 -4.44 -14.18 -1.18
N GLY A 69 -3.99 -14.71 -0.05
CA GLY A 69 -2.80 -14.17 0.61
C GLY A 69 -1.59 -14.38 -0.28
N ILE A 70 -0.86 -13.31 -0.59
CA ILE A 70 0.36 -13.45 -1.37
C ILE A 70 1.54 -13.78 -0.44
N THR A 71 2.10 -14.98 -0.60
CA THR A 71 3.28 -15.46 0.13
C THR A 71 4.57 -15.39 -0.70
N SER A 72 4.49 -14.82 -1.91
CA SER A 72 5.63 -14.64 -2.81
C SER A 72 6.77 -13.90 -2.12
N THR A 73 7.99 -14.45 -2.24
CA THR A 73 9.24 -13.92 -1.66
C THR A 73 9.54 -12.47 -2.06
N GLU A 74 8.91 -11.96 -3.12
CA GLU A 74 9.00 -10.55 -3.53
C GLU A 74 8.10 -9.59 -2.73
N HIS A 75 7.17 -10.12 -1.93
CA HIS A 75 6.08 -9.36 -1.33
C HIS A 75 5.85 -9.70 0.15
N ILE A 76 6.87 -10.22 0.86
CA ILE A 76 6.72 -10.66 2.24
C ILE A 76 6.44 -9.47 3.17
N ALA A 77 5.18 -9.38 3.55
CA ALA A 77 4.70 -8.56 4.64
C ALA A 77 4.55 -9.44 5.88
N VAL A 78 5.63 -9.75 6.59
CA VAL A 78 5.52 -10.56 7.82
C VAL A 78 4.62 -9.81 8.81
N LEU A 79 3.38 -10.28 8.98
CA LEU A 79 2.57 -9.98 10.16
C LEU A 79 3.13 -10.84 11.28
N LYS A 80 4.19 -10.36 11.95
CA LYS A 80 4.52 -10.87 13.28
C LYS A 80 3.58 -10.16 14.25
N THR A 81 2.52 -10.84 14.64
CA THR A 81 1.79 -10.52 15.87
C THR A 81 2.55 -11.16 17.04
N ASN A 82 2.78 -10.39 18.11
CA ASN A 82 3.25 -10.89 19.39
C ASN A 82 2.27 -11.91 19.99
#